data_AF-F1YR63-F1
#
_entry.id   AF-F1YR63-F1
#
_cell.length_a   1.000
_cell.length_b   1.000
_cell.length_c   1.000
_cell.angle_alpha   90.00
_cell.angle_beta   90.00
_cell.angle_gamma   90.00
#
_symmetry.space_group_name_H-M   'P 1'
#
loop_
_entity.id
_entity.type
_entity.pdbx_description
1 polymer ?
#
loop_
_entity_poly.entity_id
_entity_poly.type
_entity_poly.pdbx_seq_one_letter_code
_entity_poly.pdbx_strand_id
1 'polypeptide(L)'
;MTNKSNGAYIKATRFFLIITFCLIILLFVIGFFMKSDDIYYDYDFSSQEYKHPVLHVDNVPKNMIPIAQKAFDALLDACPGLKAASSRGESWDVLAFPERLGGLSPLKDVSFLFETDINKEVFSKFPKGLQDPQWGNHIMYRIDLVKHGVWMDWPTDIWLCHESLFGNQSSDQDFIMGYQRTWHQSNVFKSIPDMPSLPDGPLSHPKVTPYHRPNIKGGSSQKYVSEAMSYLGNCTSWTGDLSCMSAQDKFVRQYVNALAGDYAAQKDVIFDFMLPEDEDGPVKASKIQGCAWAQVVAYSGSPYVTKTDRSMMILDCDGLQAPDLDASKIRAAAINHEIKTAHVHRLPVPEIEYDPRSGKNETEAD
;
A
#
# COMPACT_ATOMS: atom_id res chain seq x y z
N MET A 1 -51.91 41.66 -63.26
CA MET A 1 -52.05 41.70 -61.78
C MET A 1 -51.34 40.48 -61.21
N THR A 2 -50.05 40.63 -60.91
CA THR A 2 -49.49 40.63 -59.54
C THR A 2 -49.34 39.25 -58.91
N ASN A 3 -48.40 38.46 -59.44
CA ASN A 3 -47.74 37.34 -58.75
C ASN A 3 -46.76 37.88 -57.68
N LYS A 4 -47.29 38.57 -56.66
CA LYS A 4 -46.56 38.97 -55.45
C LYS A 4 -47.23 38.32 -54.24
N SER A 5 -47.03 37.01 -54.06
CA SER A 5 -47.51 36.30 -52.86
C SER A 5 -46.54 35.22 -52.37
N ASN A 6 -45.81 34.56 -53.29
CA ASN A 6 -45.02 33.37 -52.92
C ASN A 6 -43.75 33.66 -52.10
N GLY A 7 -43.24 34.90 -52.10
CA GLY A 7 -42.01 35.25 -51.39
C GLY A 7 -42.15 35.35 -49.86
N ALA A 8 -43.32 35.76 -49.36
CA ALA A 8 -43.57 35.87 -47.92
C ALA A 8 -43.77 34.49 -47.27
N TYR A 9 -44.45 33.58 -47.99
CA TYR A 9 -44.72 32.24 -47.51
C TYR A 9 -43.43 31.43 -47.32
N ILE A 10 -42.49 31.49 -48.28
CA ILE A 10 -41.20 30.77 -48.20
C ILE A 10 -40.36 31.24 -47.00
N LYS A 11 -40.41 32.54 -46.66
CA LYS A 11 -39.67 33.07 -45.50
C LYS A 11 -40.29 32.62 -44.17
N ALA A 12 -41.62 32.59 -44.08
CA ALA A 12 -42.33 32.12 -42.88
C ALA A 12 -42.07 30.62 -42.62
N THR A 13 -42.11 29.78 -43.66
CA THR A 13 -41.85 28.33 -43.52
C THR A 13 -40.42 28.04 -43.05
N ARG A 14 -39.42 28.75 -43.59
CA ARG A 14 -38.01 28.58 -43.17
C ARG A 14 -37.78 28.98 -41.72
N PHE A 15 -38.40 30.08 -41.28
CA PHE A 15 -38.29 30.53 -39.90
C PHE A 15 -38.91 29.53 -38.91
N PHE A 16 -40.06 28.95 -39.26
CA PHE A 16 -40.71 27.92 -38.45
C PHE A 16 -39.88 26.63 -38.33
N LEU A 17 -39.25 26.20 -39.42
CA LEU A 17 -38.35 25.04 -39.42
C LEU A 17 -37.13 25.24 -38.51
N ILE A 18 -36.52 26.44 -38.54
CA ILE A 18 -35.37 26.75 -37.68
C ILE A 18 -35.78 26.71 -36.21
N ILE A 19 -36.90 27.33 -35.83
CA ILE A 19 -37.39 27.32 -34.44
C ILE A 19 -37.68 25.89 -33.97
N THR A 20 -38.34 25.09 -34.81
CA THR A 20 -38.66 23.70 -34.48
C THR A 20 -37.39 22.88 -34.28
N PHE A 21 -36.40 23.05 -35.14
CA PHE A 21 -35.11 22.36 -35.03
C PHE A 21 -34.33 22.79 -33.78
N CYS A 22 -34.30 24.09 -33.46
CA CYS A 22 -33.70 24.60 -32.23
C CYS A 22 -34.38 24.04 -30.97
N LEU A 23 -35.72 23.94 -30.96
CA LEU A 23 -36.46 23.33 -29.86
C LEU A 23 -36.14 21.83 -29.70
N ILE A 24 -36.03 21.09 -30.82
CA ILE A 24 -35.65 19.67 -30.77
C ILE A 24 -34.25 19.50 -30.20
N ILE A 25 -33.27 20.30 -30.63
CA ILE A 25 -31.91 20.24 -30.07
C ILE A 25 -31.92 20.59 -28.59
N LEU A 26 -32.64 21.65 -28.19
CA LEU A 26 -32.73 22.05 -26.79
C LEU A 26 -33.33 20.93 -25.93
N LEU A 27 -34.42 20.30 -26.39
CA LEU A 27 -35.03 19.16 -25.69
C LEU A 27 -34.11 17.95 -25.65
N PHE A 28 -33.31 17.70 -26.68
CA PHE A 28 -32.33 16.61 -26.68
C PHE A 28 -31.18 16.89 -25.71
N VAL A 29 -30.70 18.13 -25.64
CA VAL A 29 -29.67 18.58 -24.69
C VAL A 29 -30.20 18.49 -23.26
N ILE A 30 -31.39 19.02 -22.98
CA ILE A 30 -32.04 18.91 -21.67
C ILE A 30 -32.27 17.43 -21.32
N GLY A 31 -32.77 16.62 -22.26
CA GLY A 31 -32.96 15.18 -22.06
C GLY A 31 -31.65 14.43 -21.80
N PHE A 32 -30.56 14.81 -22.47
CA PHE A 32 -29.23 14.22 -22.27
C PHE A 32 -28.61 14.62 -20.94
N PHE A 33 -28.78 15.87 -20.51
CA PHE A 33 -28.27 16.36 -19.22
C PHE A 33 -29.16 15.97 -18.02
N MET A 34 -30.49 15.87 -18.21
CA MET A 34 -31.40 15.38 -17.17
C MET A 34 -31.45 13.84 -17.10
N LYS A 35 -30.96 13.15 -18.13
CA LYS A 35 -30.57 11.74 -18.08
C LYS A 35 -29.08 11.60 -17.71
N SER A 36 -28.57 12.54 -16.92
CA SER A 36 -27.62 12.15 -15.89
C SER A 36 -28.44 11.34 -14.90
N ASP A 37 -28.65 10.06 -15.22
CA ASP A 37 -29.12 9.10 -14.24
C ASP A 37 -28.26 9.34 -13.01
N ASP A 38 -28.88 9.68 -11.87
CA ASP A 38 -28.25 9.44 -10.59
C ASP A 38 -27.99 7.93 -10.61
N ILE A 39 -26.83 7.53 -11.12
CA ILE A 39 -26.34 6.16 -11.06
C ILE A 39 -26.02 5.98 -9.58
N TYR A 40 -27.08 5.76 -8.81
CA TYR A 40 -27.02 5.11 -7.54
C TYR A 40 -26.46 3.74 -7.89
N TYR A 41 -25.15 3.58 -7.69
CA TYR A 41 -24.54 2.28 -7.61
C TYR A 41 -25.08 1.63 -6.34
N ASP A 42 -26.33 1.18 -6.39
CA ASP A 42 -26.89 0.26 -5.43
C ASP A 42 -26.20 -1.08 -5.71
N TYR A 43 -24.98 -1.20 -5.20
CA TYR A 43 -24.26 -2.45 -5.23
C TYR A 43 -25.00 -3.40 -4.31
N ASP A 44 -25.89 -4.19 -4.92
CA ASP A 44 -26.64 -5.21 -4.22
C ASP A 44 -25.71 -6.36 -3.81
N PHE A 45 -25.05 -6.17 -2.66
CA PHE A 45 -24.27 -7.19 -1.99
C PHE A 45 -25.15 -8.20 -1.24
N SER A 46 -26.47 -8.05 -1.24
CA SER A 46 -27.38 -8.84 -0.38
C SER A 46 -27.60 -10.28 -0.86
N SER A 47 -27.21 -10.61 -2.09
CA SER A 47 -27.49 -11.90 -2.72
C SER A 47 -26.40 -12.98 -2.56
N GLN A 48 -25.25 -12.66 -1.95
CA GLN A 48 -24.16 -13.63 -1.78
C GLN A 48 -24.15 -14.24 -0.37
N GLU A 49 -23.99 -15.55 -0.30
CA GLU A 49 -23.79 -16.27 0.96
C GLU A 49 -22.48 -15.78 1.60
N TYR A 50 -22.62 -15.11 2.75
CA TYR A 50 -21.47 -14.57 3.47
C TYR A 50 -20.60 -15.73 3.99
N LYS A 51 -19.39 -15.84 3.46
CA LYS A 51 -18.33 -16.67 4.03
C LYS A 51 -17.51 -15.81 4.97
N HIS A 52 -17.29 -16.28 6.19
CA HIS A 52 -16.35 -15.61 7.08
C HIS A 52 -14.96 -15.64 6.44
N PRO A 53 -14.29 -14.47 6.33
CA PRO A 53 -12.92 -14.39 5.86
C PRO A 53 -11.97 -15.22 6.74
N VAL A 54 -10.89 -15.70 6.13
CA VAL A 54 -9.84 -16.44 6.83
C VAL A 54 -8.83 -15.43 7.38
N LEU A 55 -8.64 -15.41 8.70
CA LEU A 55 -7.58 -14.63 9.34
C LEU A 55 -6.29 -15.46 9.41
N HIS A 56 -5.26 -15.00 8.71
CA HIS A 56 -3.89 -15.42 8.88
C HIS A 56 -3.27 -14.57 9.98
N VAL A 57 -2.73 -15.23 11.00
CA VAL A 57 -2.35 -14.55 12.23
C VAL A 57 -0.85 -14.70 12.39
N ASP A 58 -0.11 -13.62 12.15
CA ASP A 58 1.33 -13.59 12.27
C ASP A 58 1.78 -12.71 13.44
N ASN A 59 2.74 -13.20 14.21
CA ASN A 59 3.30 -12.53 15.40
C ASN A 59 2.28 -12.09 16.46
N VAL A 60 1.04 -12.57 16.42
CA VAL A 60 0.03 -12.31 17.46
C VAL A 60 0.16 -13.33 18.59
N PRO A 61 0.31 -12.90 19.86
CA PRO A 61 0.30 -13.81 20.99
C PRO A 61 -0.96 -14.69 21.01
N LYS A 62 -0.82 -15.99 21.31
CA LYS A 62 -1.94 -16.97 21.26
C LYS A 62 -3.17 -16.54 22.08
N ASN A 63 -2.97 -15.84 23.19
CA ASN A 63 -4.05 -15.32 24.03
C ASN A 63 -4.75 -14.07 23.45
N MET A 64 -4.14 -13.41 22.46
CA MET A 64 -4.68 -12.23 21.78
C MET A 64 -5.45 -12.59 20.50
N ILE A 65 -5.25 -13.78 19.93
CA ILE A 65 -5.94 -14.23 18.71
C ILE A 65 -7.48 -14.12 18.82
N PRO A 66 -8.14 -14.55 19.92
CA PRO A 66 -9.59 -14.40 20.04
C PRO A 66 -10.06 -12.93 20.11
N ILE A 67 -9.19 -12.03 20.60
CA ILE A 67 -9.48 -10.60 20.68
C ILE A 67 -9.35 -9.98 19.28
N ALA A 68 -8.31 -10.35 18.54
CA ALA A 68 -8.13 -9.93 17.14
C ALA A 68 -9.32 -10.36 16.27
N GLN A 69 -9.78 -11.61 16.40
CA GLN A 69 -10.96 -12.08 15.68
C GLN A 69 -12.20 -11.25 16.00
N LYS A 70 -12.49 -11.03 17.29
CA LYS A 70 -13.65 -10.21 17.72
C LYS A 70 -13.56 -8.77 17.22
N ALA A 71 -12.36 -8.19 17.24
CA ALA A 71 -12.11 -6.85 16.76
C ALA A 71 -12.36 -6.74 15.25
N PHE A 72 -11.92 -7.75 14.50
CA PHE A 72 -12.19 -7.85 13.08
C PHE A 72 -13.68 -8.02 12.77
N ASP A 73 -14.37 -8.90 13.50
CA ASP A 73 -15.81 -9.10 13.34
C ASP A 73 -16.57 -7.78 13.61
N ALA A 74 -16.20 -7.04 14.66
CA ALA A 74 -16.76 -5.72 14.96
C ALA A 74 -16.49 -4.69 13.84
N LEU A 75 -15.31 -4.75 13.21
CA LEU A 75 -14.98 -3.92 12.05
C LEU A 75 -15.85 -4.28 10.83
N LEU A 76 -16.02 -5.57 10.52
CA LEU A 76 -16.89 -6.00 9.42
C LEU A 76 -18.35 -5.59 9.64
N ASP A 77 -18.84 -5.69 10.87
CA ASP A 77 -20.21 -5.27 11.21
C ASP A 77 -20.39 -3.76 11.13
N ALA A 78 -19.38 -2.98 11.54
CA ALA A 78 -19.38 -1.52 11.40
C ALA A 78 -19.18 -1.05 9.95
N CYS A 79 -18.66 -1.90 9.07
CA CYS A 79 -18.30 -1.56 7.70
C CYS A 79 -18.89 -2.53 6.66
N PRO A 80 -20.15 -2.33 6.23
CA PRO A 80 -20.86 -3.27 5.34
C PRO A 80 -20.17 -3.51 3.99
N GLY A 81 -19.54 -2.48 3.42
CA GLY A 81 -18.78 -2.60 2.17
C GLY A 81 -17.55 -3.48 2.34
N LEU A 82 -16.87 -3.38 3.49
CA LEU A 82 -15.77 -4.28 3.85
C LEU A 82 -16.23 -5.71 4.07
N LYS A 83 -17.35 -5.90 4.77
CA LYS A 83 -17.97 -7.22 4.97
C LYS A 83 -18.33 -7.88 3.65
N ALA A 84 -18.93 -7.12 2.75
CA ALA A 84 -19.28 -7.58 1.42
C ALA A 84 -18.05 -7.92 0.59
N ALA A 85 -17.01 -7.07 0.62
CA ALA A 85 -15.75 -7.33 -0.05
C ALA A 85 -15.12 -8.63 0.49
N SER A 86 -15.03 -8.81 1.81
CA SER A 86 -14.38 -9.95 2.47
C SER A 86 -15.10 -11.30 2.33
N SER A 87 -16.36 -11.28 1.89
CA SER A 87 -17.21 -12.48 1.80
C SER A 87 -16.84 -13.41 0.63
N ARG A 88 -15.89 -13.01 -0.22
CA ARG A 88 -15.55 -13.69 -1.48
C ARG A 88 -14.32 -14.59 -1.35
N GLY A 89 -13.84 -14.80 -0.12
CA GLY A 89 -12.74 -15.70 0.19
C GLY A 89 -11.38 -15.01 0.25
N GLU A 90 -11.37 -13.70 0.43
CA GLU A 90 -10.17 -12.93 0.76
C GLU A 90 -9.53 -13.46 2.06
N SER A 91 -8.22 -13.63 2.02
CA SER A 91 -7.37 -13.90 3.17
C SER A 91 -6.94 -12.57 3.77
N TRP A 92 -7.05 -12.46 5.10
CA TRP A 92 -6.65 -11.27 5.83
C TRP A 92 -5.48 -11.62 6.73
N ASP A 93 -4.38 -10.90 6.58
CA ASP A 93 -3.24 -11.00 7.48
C ASP A 93 -3.46 -10.07 8.67
N VAL A 94 -3.17 -10.59 9.86
CA VAL A 94 -3.32 -9.87 11.13
C VAL A 94 -1.97 -9.82 11.82
N LEU A 95 -1.48 -8.60 11.99
CA LEU A 95 -0.23 -8.30 12.66
C LEU A 95 -0.54 -7.60 13.99
N ALA A 96 0.02 -8.11 15.09
CA ALA A 96 -0.07 -7.44 16.38
C ALA A 96 1.14 -6.53 16.58
N PHE A 97 0.89 -5.24 16.82
CA PHE A 97 1.92 -4.31 17.23
C PHE A 97 1.87 -4.15 18.75
N PRO A 98 2.79 -4.77 19.50
CA PRO A 98 2.87 -4.59 20.94
C PRO A 98 3.28 -3.16 21.34
N GLU A 99 3.80 -2.35 20.41
CA GLU A 99 4.31 -1.03 20.70
C GLU A 99 3.68 0.02 19.77
N ARG A 100 3.41 1.21 20.31
CA ARG A 100 3.01 2.36 19.51
C ARG A 100 4.04 2.58 18.40
N LEU A 101 3.56 2.71 17.16
CA LEU A 101 4.16 3.60 16.17
C LEU A 101 4.20 5.01 16.79
N GLY A 102 5.25 5.36 17.56
CA GLY A 102 5.40 6.62 18.29
C GLY A 102 6.03 6.57 19.70
N GLY A 103 6.56 5.43 20.16
CA GLY A 103 7.70 5.40 21.10
C GLY A 103 7.53 5.84 22.58
N LEU A 104 6.34 6.01 23.17
CA LEU A 104 6.26 6.56 24.55
C LEU A 104 5.30 5.86 25.55
N SER A 105 4.88 4.61 25.37
CA SER A 105 4.15 3.94 26.47
C SER A 105 4.24 2.41 26.48
N PRO A 106 4.44 1.79 27.66
CA PRO A 106 4.40 0.34 27.80
C PRO A 106 2.97 -0.16 27.55
N LEU A 107 2.76 -0.82 26.41
CA LEU A 107 1.74 -1.85 26.11
C LEU A 107 0.27 -1.59 26.48
N LYS A 108 -0.12 -0.35 26.82
CA LYS A 108 -1.54 0.00 26.99
C LYS A 108 -2.28 0.06 25.65
N ASP A 109 -1.57 0.25 24.55
CA ASP A 109 -2.13 0.47 23.21
C ASP A 109 -1.77 -0.71 22.29
N VAL A 110 -2.40 -1.88 22.49
CA VAL A 110 -2.30 -2.96 21.50
C VAL A 110 -3.14 -2.57 20.29
N SER A 111 -2.50 -2.38 19.14
CA SER A 111 -3.17 -2.23 17.87
C SER A 111 -2.93 -3.44 16.98
N PHE A 112 -3.96 -3.85 16.25
CA PHE A 112 -3.86 -4.84 15.19
C PHE A 112 -3.84 -4.13 13.85
N LEU A 113 -2.95 -4.54 12.96
CA LEU A 113 -3.01 -4.18 11.55
C LEU A 113 -3.63 -5.36 10.81
N PHE A 114 -4.69 -5.07 10.07
CA PHE A 114 -5.35 -5.98 9.17
C PHE A 114 -5.01 -5.56 7.76
N GLU A 115 -4.42 -6.46 6.99
CA GLU A 115 -4.10 -6.20 5.60
C GLU A 115 -4.68 -7.29 4.71
N THR A 116 -5.08 -6.92 3.50
CA THR A 116 -5.50 -7.87 2.48
C THR A 116 -5.27 -7.33 1.09
N ASP A 117 -5.05 -8.24 0.15
CA ASP A 117 -5.17 -7.98 -1.27
C ASP A 117 -6.60 -8.31 -1.73
N ILE A 118 -7.39 -7.27 -1.98
CA ILE A 118 -8.74 -7.38 -2.53
C ILE A 118 -8.64 -8.08 -3.88
N ASN A 119 -9.50 -9.07 -4.11
CA ASN A 119 -9.53 -9.75 -5.40
C ASN A 119 -9.76 -8.74 -6.54
N LYS A 120 -9.00 -8.86 -7.64
CA LYS A 120 -9.09 -7.95 -8.80
C LYS A 120 -10.51 -7.79 -9.36
N GLU A 121 -11.34 -8.83 -9.31
CA GLU A 121 -12.75 -8.74 -9.72
C GLU A 121 -13.55 -7.80 -8.81
N VAL A 122 -13.31 -7.85 -7.51
CA VAL A 122 -13.95 -6.98 -6.51
C VAL A 122 -13.42 -5.56 -6.66
N PHE A 123 -12.10 -5.41 -6.75
CA PHE A 123 -11.43 -4.13 -6.97
C PHE A 123 -11.91 -3.45 -8.27
N SER A 124 -12.17 -4.21 -9.34
CA SER A 124 -12.69 -3.67 -10.61
C SER A 124 -14.11 -3.08 -10.50
N LYS A 125 -14.82 -3.37 -9.42
CA LYS A 125 -16.15 -2.82 -9.11
C LYS A 125 -16.05 -1.59 -8.20
N PHE A 126 -14.85 -1.22 -7.75
CA PHE A 126 -14.68 -0.02 -6.94
C PHE A 126 -15.03 1.21 -7.76
N PRO A 127 -15.47 2.32 -7.13
CA PRO A 127 -15.52 3.60 -7.80
C PRO A 127 -14.21 3.92 -8.51
N LYS A 128 -14.28 4.58 -9.66
CA LYS A 128 -13.12 4.77 -10.53
C LYS A 128 -11.98 5.54 -9.84
N GLY A 129 -12.31 6.46 -8.92
CA GLY A 129 -11.31 7.15 -8.10
C GLY A 129 -10.57 6.24 -7.11
N LEU A 130 -11.22 5.17 -6.66
CA LEU A 130 -10.64 4.15 -5.76
C LEU A 130 -9.91 3.03 -6.51
N GLN A 131 -10.05 2.95 -7.84
CA GLN A 131 -9.26 2.04 -8.68
C GLN A 131 -7.85 2.58 -8.99
N ASP A 132 -7.37 3.59 -8.26
CA ASP A 132 -6.10 4.23 -8.56
C ASP A 132 -4.93 3.26 -8.35
N PRO A 133 -3.98 3.20 -9.30
CA PRO A 133 -2.82 2.32 -9.20
C PRO A 133 -1.96 2.52 -7.94
N GLN A 134 -2.04 3.68 -7.27
CA GLN A 134 -1.26 3.98 -6.06
C GLN A 134 -1.58 3.07 -4.87
N TRP A 135 -2.84 2.62 -4.74
CA TRP A 135 -3.25 1.68 -3.68
C TRP A 135 -3.07 0.22 -4.12
N GLY A 136 -2.99 -0.01 -5.43
CA GLY A 136 -3.20 -1.35 -5.96
C GLY A 136 -4.53 -1.91 -5.45
N ASN A 137 -4.60 -3.23 -5.32
CA ASN A 137 -5.69 -3.91 -4.65
C ASN A 137 -5.43 -4.15 -3.16
N HIS A 138 -4.38 -3.55 -2.59
CA HIS A 138 -3.95 -3.77 -1.22
C HIS A 138 -4.61 -2.74 -0.29
N ILE A 139 -5.14 -3.19 0.83
CA ILE A 139 -5.74 -2.33 1.85
C ILE A 139 -5.24 -2.69 3.23
N MET A 140 -5.07 -1.68 4.07
CA MET A 140 -4.59 -1.83 5.44
C MET A 140 -5.49 -1.07 6.42
N TYR A 141 -5.77 -1.68 7.56
CA TYR A 141 -6.53 -1.08 8.66
C TYR A 141 -5.84 -1.28 9.98
N ARG A 142 -5.71 -0.22 10.76
CA ARG A 142 -5.17 -0.31 12.10
C ARG A 142 -6.27 -0.19 13.14
N ILE A 143 -6.63 -1.31 13.75
CA ILE A 143 -7.56 -1.33 14.88
C ILE A 143 -6.85 -0.84 16.14
N ASP A 144 -7.46 0.14 16.80
CA ASP A 144 -7.06 0.69 18.09
C ASP A 144 -8.06 0.23 19.16
N LEU A 145 -7.67 -0.78 19.95
CA LEU A 145 -8.52 -1.36 20.99
C LEU A 145 -8.75 -0.42 22.19
N VAL A 146 -7.89 0.58 22.38
CA VAL A 146 -8.01 1.55 23.48
C VAL A 146 -9.02 2.63 23.13
N LYS A 147 -8.95 3.12 21.89
CA LYS A 147 -9.90 4.11 21.38
C LYS A 147 -11.20 3.49 20.87
N HIS A 148 -11.30 2.16 20.88
CA HIS A 148 -12.43 1.41 20.34
C HIS A 148 -12.77 1.87 18.92
N GLY A 149 -11.83 1.68 18.00
CA GLY A 149 -12.00 2.12 16.61
C GLY A 149 -10.91 1.65 15.68
N VAL A 150 -10.91 2.20 14.47
CA VAL A 150 -10.02 1.83 13.39
C VAL A 150 -9.46 3.09 12.73
N TRP A 151 -8.17 3.06 12.41
CA TRP A 151 -7.54 4.01 11.49
C TRP A 151 -7.55 3.42 10.10
N MET A 152 -8.02 4.21 9.15
CA MET A 152 -8.16 3.83 7.75
C MET A 152 -7.63 4.97 6.87
N ASP A 153 -7.09 4.61 5.72
CA ASP A 153 -6.66 5.59 4.75
C ASP A 153 -7.85 6.23 4.03
N TRP A 154 -7.91 7.55 4.01
CA TRP A 154 -8.91 8.26 3.23
C TRP A 154 -8.63 8.12 1.72
N PRO A 155 -9.65 7.80 0.90
CA PRO A 155 -11.09 7.71 1.20
C PRO A 155 -11.64 6.28 1.30
N THR A 156 -10.82 5.29 1.67
CA THR A 156 -11.26 3.89 1.82
C THR A 156 -12.32 3.74 2.91
N ASP A 157 -12.23 4.55 3.97
CA ASP A 157 -13.18 4.63 5.08
C ASP A 157 -14.60 4.94 4.63
N ILE A 158 -14.75 5.91 3.74
CA ILE A 158 -16.03 6.35 3.21
C ILE A 158 -16.74 5.20 2.47
N TRP A 159 -16.00 4.52 1.60
CA TRP A 159 -16.57 3.47 0.75
C TRP A 159 -16.92 2.21 1.54
N LEU A 160 -15.99 1.76 2.37
CA LEU A 160 -16.11 0.48 3.05
C LEU A 160 -17.09 0.53 4.21
N CYS A 161 -17.16 1.66 4.89
CA CYS A 161 -17.97 1.79 6.08
C CYS A 161 -19.33 2.44 5.85
N HIS A 162 -19.70 2.70 4.58
CA HIS A 162 -20.98 3.27 4.20
C HIS A 162 -21.35 4.51 5.04
N GLU A 163 -20.36 5.33 5.45
CA GLU A 163 -20.71 6.65 5.94
C GLU A 163 -21.40 7.35 4.79
N SER A 164 -22.61 7.87 5.03
CA SER A 164 -23.42 8.45 3.97
C SER A 164 -22.53 9.36 3.14
N LEU A 165 -22.33 8.99 1.87
CA LEU A 165 -21.57 9.73 0.87
C LEU A 165 -22.07 11.17 0.65
N PHE A 166 -23.10 11.55 1.38
CA PHE A 166 -23.95 12.71 1.21
C PHE A 166 -24.06 13.52 2.50
N GLY A 167 -22.94 13.64 3.22
CA GLY A 167 -22.71 14.80 4.09
C GLY A 167 -22.51 16.08 3.27
N ASN A 168 -23.42 16.42 2.34
CA ASN A 168 -23.51 17.69 1.58
C ASN A 168 -22.23 18.26 0.91
N GLN A 169 -21.10 17.54 0.83
CA GLN A 169 -19.89 18.05 0.19
C GLN A 169 -19.75 17.48 -1.23
N SER A 170 -19.95 18.35 -2.23
CA SER A 170 -19.84 18.04 -3.66
C SER A 170 -18.45 17.58 -4.10
N SER A 171 -17.40 17.81 -3.29
CA SER A 171 -16.03 17.36 -3.57
C SER A 171 -15.88 15.84 -3.59
N ASP A 172 -16.71 15.12 -2.84
CA ASP A 172 -16.53 13.69 -2.63
C ASP A 172 -17.06 12.89 -3.83
N GLN A 173 -18.07 13.43 -4.54
CA GLN A 173 -18.56 12.86 -5.79
C GLN A 173 -17.53 12.94 -6.92
N ASP A 174 -16.84 14.06 -7.07
CA ASP A 174 -15.82 14.22 -8.11
C ASP A 174 -14.67 13.22 -7.94
N PHE A 175 -14.31 12.93 -6.69
CA PHE A 175 -13.32 11.91 -6.36
C PHE A 175 -13.80 10.51 -6.75
N ILE A 176 -14.98 10.10 -6.28
CA ILE A 176 -15.54 8.75 -6.50
C ILE A 176 -15.72 8.46 -7.99
N MET A 177 -16.17 9.48 -8.74
CA MET A 177 -16.35 9.40 -10.18
C MET A 177 -15.01 9.41 -10.95
N GLY A 178 -13.89 9.66 -10.26
CA GLY A 178 -12.55 9.70 -10.83
C GLY A 178 -12.28 10.95 -11.68
N TYR A 179 -13.05 12.03 -11.46
CA TYR A 179 -12.80 13.34 -12.06
C TYR A 179 -11.59 14.03 -11.42
N GLN A 180 -11.30 13.73 -10.15
CA GLN A 180 -10.05 14.09 -9.48
C GLN A 180 -9.22 12.83 -9.19
N ARG A 181 -7.91 12.90 -9.46
CA ARG A 181 -6.94 11.81 -9.20
C ARG A 181 -5.82 12.19 -8.24
N THR A 182 -5.80 13.43 -7.79
CA THR A 182 -4.83 13.92 -6.82
C THR A 182 -5.55 14.15 -5.53
N TRP A 183 -5.15 13.45 -4.49
CA TRP A 183 -5.66 13.67 -3.16
C TRP A 183 -4.57 13.60 -2.12
N HIS A 184 -4.84 14.23 -0.98
CA HIS A 184 -4.00 14.09 0.19
C HIS A 184 -4.38 12.79 0.88
N GLN A 185 -3.48 11.81 0.83
CA GLN A 185 -3.57 10.65 1.71
C GLN A 185 -3.60 11.15 3.15
N SER A 186 -4.63 10.75 3.88
CA SER A 186 -4.78 11.09 5.29
C SER A 186 -5.37 9.90 6.02
N ASN A 187 -4.95 9.71 7.27
CA ASN A 187 -5.47 8.66 8.12
C ASN A 187 -6.69 9.19 8.89
N VAL A 188 -7.83 8.53 8.72
CA VAL A 188 -9.10 8.86 9.39
C VAL A 188 -9.35 7.84 10.48
N PHE A 189 -9.73 8.32 11.67
CA PHE A 189 -10.14 7.47 12.77
C PHE A 189 -11.67 7.33 12.80
N LYS A 190 -12.15 6.09 12.77
CA LYS A 190 -13.57 5.75 12.91
C LYS A 190 -13.78 4.99 14.22
N SER A 191 -14.68 5.49 15.06
CA SER A 191 -15.08 4.78 16.28
C SER A 191 -15.97 3.59 15.94
N ILE A 192 -15.71 2.46 16.59
CA ILE A 192 -16.45 1.20 16.49
C ILE A 192 -16.84 0.79 17.92
N PRO A 193 -18.08 1.09 18.36
CA PRO A 193 -18.49 0.91 19.75
C PRO A 193 -18.35 -0.51 20.29
N ASP A 194 -18.54 -1.52 19.42
CA ASP A 194 -18.50 -2.94 19.80
C ASP A 194 -17.09 -3.56 19.75
N MET A 195 -16.06 -2.72 19.63
CA MET A 195 -14.67 -3.16 19.63
C MET A 195 -14.31 -3.80 21.00
N PRO A 196 -13.72 -5.00 21.05
CA PRO A 196 -13.45 -5.68 22.30
C PRO A 196 -12.42 -4.93 23.15
N SER A 197 -12.67 -4.87 24.46
CA SER A 197 -11.67 -4.38 25.42
C SER A 197 -10.52 -5.37 25.59
N LEU A 198 -9.35 -4.84 25.90
CA LEU A 198 -8.22 -5.65 26.38
C LEU A 198 -8.59 -6.33 27.70
N PRO A 199 -8.12 -7.57 27.95
CA PRO A 199 -8.35 -8.25 29.21
C PRO A 199 -7.70 -7.47 30.36
N ASP A 200 -8.43 -7.32 31.46
CA ASP A 200 -7.94 -6.70 32.69
C ASP A 200 -6.82 -7.57 33.30
N GLY A 201 -5.59 -7.30 32.90
CA GLY A 201 -4.42 -7.98 33.42
C GLY A 201 -3.14 -7.40 32.82
N PRO A 202 -2.02 -7.42 33.56
CA PRO A 202 -0.74 -7.10 32.97
C PRO A 202 -0.50 -8.12 31.85
N LEU A 203 -0.52 -7.65 30.60
CA LEU A 203 -0.02 -8.44 29.48
C LEU A 203 1.38 -8.89 29.89
N SER A 204 1.58 -10.19 30.08
CA SER A 204 2.86 -10.73 30.52
C SER A 204 3.89 -10.29 29.50
N HIS A 205 4.71 -9.30 29.86
CA HIS A 205 5.74 -8.81 28.97
C HIS A 205 6.61 -10.01 28.59
N PRO A 206 6.75 -10.35 27.30
CA PRO A 206 7.89 -11.17 26.93
C PRO A 206 9.11 -10.46 27.52
N LYS A 207 9.89 -11.16 28.34
CA LYS A 207 11.10 -10.60 28.94
C LYS A 207 11.89 -9.99 27.80
N VAL A 208 11.98 -8.66 27.77
CA VAL A 208 12.81 -7.94 26.81
C VAL A 208 14.24 -8.30 27.17
N THR A 209 14.77 -9.36 26.57
CA THR A 209 16.19 -9.61 26.56
C THR A 209 16.81 -8.45 25.80
N PRO A 210 17.74 -7.68 26.40
CA PRO A 210 18.45 -6.63 25.67
C PRO A 210 19.12 -7.27 24.46
N TYR A 211 18.58 -7.04 23.28
CA TYR A 211 19.08 -7.71 22.08
C TYR A 211 20.44 -7.10 21.73
N HIS A 212 21.34 -7.93 21.21
CA HIS A 212 22.68 -7.52 20.79
C HIS A 212 22.70 -7.38 19.26
N ARG A 213 23.67 -6.64 18.70
CA ARG A 213 23.86 -6.55 17.24
C ARG A 213 23.73 -7.94 16.60
N PRO A 214 23.12 -8.05 15.40
CA PRO A 214 22.95 -9.33 14.71
C PRO A 214 24.25 -10.13 14.70
N ASN A 215 24.29 -11.27 15.37
CA ASN A 215 25.47 -12.16 15.34
C ASN A 215 25.31 -13.14 14.18
N ILE A 216 25.42 -12.62 12.96
CA ILE A 216 25.26 -13.38 11.73
C ILE A 216 26.62 -14.00 11.36
N LYS A 217 26.70 -15.34 11.41
CA LYS A 217 27.86 -16.08 10.89
C LYS A 217 27.80 -16.11 9.38
N GLY A 218 28.50 -15.18 8.72
CA GLY A 218 28.44 -15.02 7.27
C GLY A 218 29.27 -16.04 6.47
N GLY A 219 30.15 -16.82 7.11
CA GLY A 219 31.03 -17.75 6.40
C GLY A 219 31.89 -17.03 5.35
N SER A 220 31.79 -17.44 4.08
CA SER A 220 32.42 -16.78 2.93
C SER A 220 31.87 -15.36 2.67
N SER A 221 30.64 -15.06 3.13
CA SER A 221 29.98 -13.76 2.99
C SER A 221 30.26 -12.79 4.15
N GLN A 222 31.16 -13.11 5.10
CA GLN A 222 31.38 -12.30 6.31
C GLN A 222 31.78 -10.85 6.03
N LYS A 223 32.52 -10.60 4.94
CA LYS A 223 32.88 -9.22 4.55
C LYS A 223 31.65 -8.38 4.19
N TYR A 224 30.67 -8.97 3.52
CA TYR A 224 29.42 -8.32 3.12
C TYR A 224 28.47 -8.11 4.29
N VAL A 225 28.44 -9.05 5.25
CA VAL A 225 27.77 -8.85 6.54
C VAL A 225 28.35 -7.62 7.25
N SER A 226 29.68 -7.49 7.28
CA SER A 226 30.35 -6.37 7.93
C SER A 226 30.10 -5.04 7.21
N GLU A 227 30.06 -5.06 5.88
CA GLU A 227 29.67 -3.91 5.05
C GLU A 227 28.22 -3.49 5.33
N ALA A 228 27.27 -4.43 5.30
CA ALA A 228 25.87 -4.16 5.62
C ALA A 228 25.70 -3.56 7.03
N MET A 229 26.42 -4.10 8.01
CA MET A 229 26.42 -3.57 9.38
C MET A 229 26.89 -2.11 9.49
N SER A 230 27.71 -1.63 8.54
CA SER A 230 28.19 -0.25 8.52
C SER A 230 27.09 0.75 8.13
N TYR A 231 26.08 0.28 7.40
CA TYR A 231 24.90 1.06 6.99
C TYR A 231 23.81 1.12 8.04
N LEU A 232 23.90 0.34 9.12
CA LEU A 232 22.87 0.34 10.15
C LEU A 232 22.75 1.72 10.82
N GLY A 233 21.49 2.15 10.96
CA GLY A 233 21.09 3.39 11.61
C GLY A 233 21.06 3.28 13.13
N ASN A 234 20.53 4.33 13.74
CA ASN A 234 20.28 4.36 15.17
C ASN A 234 18.82 3.98 15.43
N CYS A 235 18.56 3.18 16.46
CA CYS A 235 17.21 2.72 16.79
C CYS A 235 16.55 3.52 17.92
N THR A 236 17.15 4.63 18.36
CA THR A 236 16.71 5.32 19.59
C THR A 236 15.31 5.93 19.54
N SER A 237 14.85 6.36 18.37
CA SER A 237 13.48 6.89 18.20
C SER A 237 12.63 6.10 17.22
N TRP A 238 13.15 4.97 16.72
CA TRP A 238 12.33 4.03 15.93
C TRP A 238 11.30 3.36 16.84
N THR A 239 10.19 2.95 16.23
CA THR A 239 8.99 2.50 16.92
C THR A 239 9.16 1.09 17.49
N GLY A 240 9.89 1.02 18.60
CA GLY A 240 10.23 -0.21 19.28
C GLY A 240 11.66 -0.66 19.03
N ASP A 241 12.48 -0.73 20.08
CA ASP A 241 13.87 -1.19 19.97
C ASP A 241 13.93 -2.59 19.33
N LEU A 242 12.98 -3.46 19.66
CA LEU A 242 12.91 -4.81 19.12
C LEU A 242 12.53 -4.84 17.63
N SER A 243 11.61 -3.97 17.19
CA SER A 243 11.19 -3.91 15.78
C SER A 243 12.32 -3.36 14.90
N CYS A 244 13.00 -2.31 15.38
CA CYS A 244 14.14 -1.71 14.69
C CYS A 244 15.26 -2.72 14.53
N MET A 245 15.66 -3.39 15.62
CA MET A 245 16.74 -4.37 15.57
C MET A 245 16.39 -5.59 14.71
N SER A 246 15.13 -6.02 14.68
CA SER A 246 14.67 -7.07 13.74
C SER A 246 14.83 -6.60 12.29
N ALA A 247 14.43 -5.37 11.99
CA ALA A 247 14.62 -4.77 10.67
C ALA A 247 16.12 -4.62 10.32
N GLN A 248 16.99 -4.33 11.29
CA GLN A 248 18.44 -4.34 11.08
C GLN A 248 18.99 -5.73 10.72
N ASP A 249 18.57 -6.79 11.42
CA ASP A 249 18.94 -8.17 11.09
C ASP A 249 18.45 -8.56 9.69
N LYS A 250 17.19 -8.24 9.37
CA LYS A 250 16.59 -8.43 8.05
C LYS A 250 17.38 -7.72 6.97
N PHE A 251 17.67 -6.43 7.13
CA PHE A 251 18.46 -5.65 6.18
C PHE A 251 19.83 -6.28 5.93
N VAL A 252 20.55 -6.69 6.98
CA VAL A 252 21.89 -7.30 6.80
C VAL A 252 21.82 -8.57 5.95
N ARG A 253 20.80 -9.41 6.17
CA ARG A 253 20.59 -10.62 5.37
C ARG A 253 20.18 -10.29 3.94
N GLN A 254 19.25 -9.35 3.75
CA GLN A 254 18.81 -8.92 2.43
C GLN A 254 19.94 -8.27 1.63
N TYR A 255 20.79 -7.49 2.27
CA TYR A 255 21.96 -6.90 1.63
C TYR A 255 22.90 -7.97 1.06
N VAL A 256 23.19 -9.02 1.85
CA VAL A 256 24.02 -10.14 1.39
C VAL A 256 23.32 -10.92 0.26
N ASN A 257 22.01 -11.14 0.36
CA ASN A 257 21.24 -11.83 -0.68
C ASN A 257 21.15 -11.02 -1.98
N ALA A 258 21.01 -9.70 -1.88
CA ALA A 258 21.00 -8.80 -3.01
C ALA A 258 22.33 -8.86 -3.79
N LEU A 259 23.46 -8.95 -3.07
CA LEU A 259 24.78 -9.19 -3.65
C LEU A 259 24.96 -10.61 -4.21
N ALA A 260 24.19 -11.58 -3.75
CA ALA A 260 24.08 -12.91 -4.36
C ALA A 260 23.20 -12.92 -5.63
N GLY A 261 22.68 -11.76 -6.05
CA GLY A 261 21.84 -11.61 -7.23
C GLY A 261 20.35 -11.90 -6.99
N ASP A 262 19.90 -11.96 -5.74
CA ASP A 262 18.48 -12.08 -5.43
C ASP A 262 17.75 -10.77 -5.78
N TYR A 263 16.84 -10.84 -6.76
CA TYR A 263 16.13 -9.67 -7.27
C TYR A 263 15.14 -9.08 -6.26
N ALA A 264 14.49 -9.89 -5.42
CA ALA A 264 13.57 -9.38 -4.41
C ALA A 264 14.35 -8.66 -3.31
N ALA A 265 15.44 -9.27 -2.83
CA ALA A 265 16.33 -8.66 -1.85
C ALA A 265 16.93 -7.33 -2.34
N GLN A 266 17.25 -7.22 -3.63
CA GLN A 266 17.70 -5.96 -4.23
C GLN A 266 16.67 -4.86 -4.09
N LYS A 267 15.37 -5.17 -4.21
CA LYS A 267 14.30 -4.19 -4.06
C LYS A 267 14.09 -3.78 -2.60
N ASP A 268 14.15 -4.73 -1.67
CA ASP A 268 14.06 -4.45 -0.24
C ASP A 268 15.19 -3.51 0.21
N VAL A 269 16.42 -3.76 -0.27
CA VAL A 269 17.58 -2.90 0.04
C VAL A 269 17.40 -1.48 -0.52
N ILE A 270 16.75 -1.29 -1.67
CA ILE A 270 16.41 0.05 -2.18
C ILE A 270 15.49 0.74 -1.18
N PHE A 271 14.40 0.07 -0.78
CA PHE A 271 13.42 0.63 0.14
C PHE A 271 14.06 1.09 1.45
N ASP A 272 14.91 0.26 2.05
CA ASP A 272 15.58 0.58 3.32
C ASP A 272 16.51 1.79 3.23
N PHE A 273 17.17 2.03 2.07
CA PHE A 273 18.00 3.22 1.87
C PHE A 273 17.20 4.49 1.53
N MET A 274 15.95 4.33 1.10
CA MET A 274 15.07 5.42 0.65
C MET A 274 14.10 5.90 1.73
N LEU A 275 14.22 5.36 2.95
CA LEU A 275 13.53 5.91 4.12
C LEU A 275 13.92 7.39 4.34
N PRO A 276 13.05 8.21 4.98
CA PRO A 276 13.35 9.61 5.26
C PRO A 276 14.66 9.81 6.04
N GLU A 277 15.47 10.81 5.65
CA GLU A 277 16.80 11.06 6.25
C GLU A 277 16.77 11.59 7.69
N ASP A 278 15.64 12.19 8.09
CA ASP A 278 15.44 12.83 9.38
C ASP A 278 14.89 11.89 10.47
N GLU A 279 14.61 10.63 10.11
CA GLU A 279 14.14 9.61 11.05
C GLU A 279 15.30 8.70 11.48
N ASP A 280 15.47 8.49 12.79
CA ASP A 280 16.21 7.31 13.26
C ASP A 280 15.57 6.08 12.64
N GLY A 281 16.34 5.06 12.25
CA GLY A 281 15.78 3.87 11.63
C GLY A 281 16.76 2.71 11.56
N PRO A 282 16.31 1.55 11.04
CA PRO A 282 17.15 0.36 10.96
C PRO A 282 18.37 0.60 10.08
N VAL A 283 18.23 1.38 9.01
CA VAL A 283 19.29 1.70 8.05
C VAL A 283 19.45 3.21 7.99
N LYS A 284 20.70 3.68 7.88
CA LYS A 284 20.98 5.09 7.59
C LYS A 284 20.53 5.36 6.18
N ALA A 285 19.46 6.14 6.04
CA ALA A 285 18.98 6.64 4.77
C ALA A 285 20.14 7.21 3.94
N SER A 286 20.19 6.83 2.68
CA SER A 286 21.22 7.29 1.76
C SER A 286 20.69 7.21 0.35
N LYS A 287 20.19 8.35 -0.16
CA LYS A 287 19.63 8.43 -1.51
C LYS A 287 20.63 8.02 -2.59
N ILE A 288 21.92 8.23 -2.36
CA ILE A 288 22.99 7.75 -3.26
C ILE A 288 23.01 6.21 -3.32
N GLN A 289 22.94 5.52 -2.18
CA GLN A 289 22.90 4.04 -2.15
C GLN A 289 21.57 3.51 -2.72
N GLY A 290 20.44 4.12 -2.36
CA GLY A 290 19.11 3.74 -2.88
C GLY A 290 19.06 3.86 -4.41
N CYS A 291 19.46 5.01 -4.96
CA CYS A 291 19.55 5.21 -6.41
C CYS A 291 20.56 4.27 -7.08
N ALA A 292 21.68 3.93 -6.42
CA ALA A 292 22.64 2.97 -6.97
C ALA A 292 22.04 1.56 -7.10
N TRP A 293 21.33 1.08 -6.07
CA TRP A 293 20.62 -0.20 -6.13
C TRP A 293 19.46 -0.19 -7.13
N ALA A 294 18.72 0.92 -7.23
CA ALA A 294 17.66 1.07 -8.23
C ALA A 294 18.19 0.96 -9.67
N GLN A 295 19.37 1.53 -9.94
CA GLN A 295 20.06 1.34 -11.22
C GLN A 295 20.47 -0.13 -11.43
N VAL A 296 20.98 -0.81 -10.39
CA VAL A 296 21.32 -2.25 -10.46
C VAL A 296 20.09 -3.07 -10.86
N VAL A 297 18.94 -2.85 -10.20
CA VAL A 297 17.68 -3.55 -10.50
C VAL A 297 17.22 -3.28 -11.93
N ALA A 298 17.13 -2.00 -12.32
CA ALA A 298 16.60 -1.58 -13.63
C ALA A 298 17.42 -2.11 -14.81
N TYR A 299 18.74 -2.33 -14.61
CA TYR A 299 19.68 -2.78 -15.64
C TYR A 299 20.25 -4.19 -15.39
N SER A 300 19.71 -4.94 -14.42
CA SER A 300 20.18 -6.29 -14.06
C SER A 300 20.04 -7.31 -15.21
N GLY A 301 19.11 -7.07 -16.14
CA GLY A 301 18.72 -8.04 -17.16
C GLY A 301 17.89 -9.20 -16.61
N SER A 302 17.46 -9.12 -15.34
CA SER A 302 16.55 -10.10 -14.74
C SER A 302 15.23 -10.16 -15.52
N PRO A 303 14.66 -11.35 -15.77
CA PRO A 303 13.36 -11.49 -16.44
C PRO A 303 12.20 -10.93 -15.61
N TYR A 304 12.44 -10.62 -14.33
CA TYR A 304 11.45 -10.05 -13.41
C TYR A 304 11.41 -8.52 -13.44
N VAL A 305 12.34 -7.86 -14.14
CA VAL A 305 12.34 -6.40 -14.26
C VAL A 305 11.09 -5.93 -15.00
N THR A 306 10.34 -5.04 -14.35
CA THR A 306 9.10 -4.45 -14.84
C THR A 306 9.32 -3.03 -15.37
N LYS A 307 8.31 -2.48 -16.04
CA LYS A 307 8.29 -1.05 -16.38
C LYS A 307 8.29 -0.17 -15.13
N THR A 308 7.63 -0.63 -14.06
CA THR A 308 7.55 0.07 -12.77
C THR A 308 8.93 0.23 -12.16
N ASP A 309 9.81 -0.78 -12.20
CA ASP A 309 11.16 -0.65 -11.63
C ASP A 309 11.99 0.43 -12.32
N ARG A 310 11.84 0.59 -13.65
CA ARG A 310 12.51 1.66 -14.41
C ARG A 310 11.97 3.04 -14.07
N SER A 311 10.65 3.15 -13.88
CA SER A 311 10.01 4.39 -13.45
C SER A 311 10.39 4.75 -12.01
N MET A 312 10.41 3.77 -11.10
CA MET A 312 10.83 3.95 -9.71
C MET A 312 12.30 4.35 -9.63
N MET A 313 13.20 3.75 -10.41
CA MET A 313 14.60 4.19 -10.48
C MET A 313 14.72 5.68 -10.82
N ILE A 314 13.89 6.22 -11.73
CA ILE A 314 13.91 7.65 -12.04
C ILE A 314 13.51 8.47 -10.81
N LEU A 315 12.48 8.04 -10.07
CA LEU A 315 12.01 8.70 -8.85
C LEU A 315 13.04 8.61 -7.71
N ASP A 316 13.63 7.43 -7.51
CA ASP A 316 14.61 7.19 -6.45
C ASP A 316 15.88 8.04 -6.65
N CYS A 317 16.25 8.27 -7.91
CA CYS A 317 17.37 9.12 -8.28
C CYS A 317 17.00 10.60 -8.44
N ASP A 318 15.71 10.96 -8.41
CA ASP A 318 15.26 12.35 -8.62
C ASP A 318 15.79 13.27 -7.53
N GLY A 319 16.09 14.52 -7.86
CA GLY A 319 16.61 15.50 -6.88
C GLY A 319 18.06 15.29 -6.42
N LEU A 320 18.76 14.21 -6.84
CA LEU A 320 20.22 14.13 -6.66
C LEU A 320 20.92 15.20 -7.52
N GLN A 321 21.90 15.88 -6.94
CA GLN A 321 22.75 16.80 -7.70
C GLN A 321 23.68 16.01 -8.63
N ALA A 322 24.22 16.66 -9.66
CA ALA A 322 25.08 15.99 -10.65
C ALA A 322 26.25 15.19 -10.02
N PRO A 323 26.99 15.70 -9.01
CA PRO A 323 28.05 14.93 -8.37
C PRO A 323 27.55 13.66 -7.66
N ASP A 324 26.41 13.74 -6.97
CA ASP A 324 25.83 12.62 -6.24
C ASP A 324 25.22 11.57 -7.18
N LEU A 325 24.63 12.03 -8.29
CA LEU A 325 24.16 11.16 -9.36
C LEU A 325 25.33 10.42 -10.04
N ASP A 326 26.47 11.07 -10.22
CA ASP A 326 27.67 10.39 -10.74
C ASP A 326 28.26 9.41 -9.70
N ALA A 327 28.25 9.76 -8.42
CA ALA A 327 28.62 8.86 -7.34
C ALA A 327 27.72 7.62 -7.29
N SER A 328 26.41 7.78 -7.47
CA SER A 328 25.47 6.65 -7.48
C SER A 328 25.69 5.73 -8.68
N LYS A 329 25.99 6.25 -9.87
CA LYS A 329 26.37 5.45 -11.06
C LYS A 329 27.65 4.64 -10.81
N ILE A 330 28.67 5.26 -10.24
CA ILE A 330 29.93 4.58 -9.90
C ILE A 330 29.66 3.45 -8.90
N ARG A 331 28.85 3.72 -7.87
CA ARG A 331 28.47 2.71 -6.89
C ARG A 331 27.65 1.57 -7.52
N ALA A 332 26.71 1.87 -8.39
CA ALA A 332 25.91 0.87 -9.11
C ALA A 332 26.80 -0.05 -9.99
N ALA A 333 27.82 0.52 -10.64
CA ALA A 333 28.79 -0.27 -11.40
C ALA A 333 29.62 -1.20 -10.48
N ALA A 334 30.03 -0.72 -9.31
CA ALA A 334 30.74 -1.53 -8.32
C ALA A 334 29.89 -2.68 -7.78
N ILE A 335 28.63 -2.41 -7.40
CA ILE A 335 27.68 -3.44 -6.93
C ILE A 335 27.46 -4.50 -8.02
N ASN A 336 27.23 -4.08 -9.27
CA ASN A 336 27.09 -5.01 -10.40
C ASN A 336 28.34 -5.87 -10.62
N HIS A 337 29.54 -5.32 -10.42
CA HIS A 337 30.78 -6.07 -10.50
C HIS A 337 30.86 -7.13 -9.40
N GLU A 338 30.52 -6.77 -8.16
CA GLU A 338 30.50 -7.70 -7.03
C GLU A 338 29.51 -8.84 -7.26
N ILE A 339 28.27 -8.55 -7.66
CA ILE A 339 27.25 -9.57 -7.98
C ILE A 339 27.78 -10.59 -9.00
N LYS A 340 28.54 -10.13 -10.01
CA LYS A 340 29.07 -10.97 -11.08
C LYS A 340 30.29 -11.80 -10.68
N THR A 341 31.05 -11.39 -9.68
CA THR A 341 32.40 -11.94 -9.41
C THR A 341 32.56 -12.58 -8.04
N ALA A 342 31.74 -12.20 -7.07
CA ALA A 342 31.97 -12.56 -5.68
C ALA A 342 31.43 -13.93 -5.27
N HIS A 343 30.50 -14.51 -6.03
CA HIS A 343 29.83 -15.77 -5.71
C HIS A 343 29.32 -15.80 -4.24
N VAL A 344 28.62 -14.75 -3.85
CA VAL A 344 28.11 -14.55 -2.48
C VAL A 344 27.10 -15.65 -2.15
N HIS A 345 27.26 -16.27 -0.97
CA HIS A 345 26.29 -17.26 -0.48
C HIS A 345 25.15 -16.54 0.22
N ARG A 346 23.92 -16.95 -0.10
CA ARG A 346 22.69 -16.40 0.48
C ARG A 346 22.61 -16.74 1.97
N LEU A 347 21.99 -15.86 2.74
CA LEU A 347 21.64 -16.03 4.13
C LEU A 347 20.13 -16.24 4.26
N PRO A 348 19.68 -17.16 5.13
CA PRO A 348 18.25 -17.36 5.37
C PRO A 348 17.66 -16.10 6.02
N VAL A 349 16.49 -15.66 5.54
CA VAL A 349 15.73 -14.54 6.11
C VAL A 349 14.53 -15.12 6.87
N PRO A 350 14.36 -14.86 8.18
CA PRO A 350 13.33 -15.49 9.00
C PRO A 350 11.88 -15.29 8.54
N GLU A 351 11.60 -14.20 7.82
CA GLU A 351 10.25 -13.76 7.45
C GLU A 351 9.86 -14.07 5.99
N ILE A 352 10.74 -14.72 5.22
CA ILE A 352 10.40 -15.06 3.83
C ILE A 352 9.83 -16.48 3.79
N GLU A 353 8.51 -16.59 3.63
CA GLU A 353 7.93 -17.71 2.90
C GLU A 353 8.45 -17.63 1.45
N TYR A 354 9.18 -18.67 1.06
CA TYR A 354 9.79 -18.85 -0.26
C TYR A 354 8.93 -18.33 -1.43
N ASP A 355 9.36 -17.25 -2.09
CA ASP A 355 8.82 -16.80 -3.38
C ASP A 355 9.63 -17.46 -4.53
N PRO A 356 9.01 -18.25 -5.43
CA PRO A 356 9.66 -18.81 -6.61
C PRO A 356 10.24 -17.75 -7.58
N ARG A 357 9.95 -16.46 -7.40
CA ARG A 357 10.59 -15.32 -8.11
C ARG A 357 11.99 -14.99 -7.57
N SER A 358 12.40 -15.51 -6.42
CA SER A 358 13.75 -15.33 -5.82
C SER A 358 14.89 -15.97 -6.63
N GLY A 359 14.56 -16.67 -7.71
CA GLY A 359 15.50 -17.04 -8.77
C GLY A 359 16.76 -17.72 -8.23
N LYS A 360 16.59 -18.92 -7.65
CA LYS A 360 17.51 -20.07 -7.56
C LYS A 360 17.10 -20.93 -6.37
N ASN A 361 16.96 -22.22 -6.62
CA ASN A 361 16.66 -23.23 -5.61
C ASN A 361 17.81 -23.27 -4.59
N GLU A 362 17.51 -23.27 -3.28
CA GLU A 362 18.53 -23.32 -2.21
C GLU A 362 19.46 -24.54 -2.34
N THR A 363 19.03 -25.57 -3.06
CA THR A 363 19.77 -26.83 -3.26
C THR A 363 20.68 -26.87 -4.49
N GLU A 364 20.76 -25.81 -5.30
CA GLU A 364 21.57 -25.80 -6.55
C GLU A 364 22.84 -24.93 -6.46
N ALA A 365 23.23 -24.54 -5.25
CA ALA A 365 24.35 -23.65 -4.98
C ALA A 365 25.50 -24.30 -4.16
N ASP A 366 25.74 -25.60 -4.35
CA ASP A 366 26.97 -26.30 -3.92
C ASP A 366 27.80 -26.74 -5.14
#